data_AF-A0A1I3CBR4-F1
#
_entry.id   AF-A0A1I3CBR4-F1
#
_cell.length_a   1.000
_cell.length_b   1.000
_cell.length_c   1.000
_cell.angle_alpha   90.00
_cell.angle_beta   90.00
_cell.angle_gamma   90.00
#
_symmetry.space_group_name_H-M   'P 1'
#
loop_
_entity.id
_entity.type
_entity.pdbx_description
1 polymer ?
#
loop_
_entity_poly.entity_id
_entity_poly.type
_entity_poly.pdbx_seq_one_letter_code
_entity_poly.pdbx_strand_id
1 'polypeptide(L)'
;MEPGERWSTRIDEGVLVVEFPHGTGISPASGEALLDRWRSLVADSSIEAVVVVVRTDRPCSDAGRQTLRQSVTVALERGVTRFAVVAERPKRRYLERTLDVGGIAIEPFNDEATALRWAKRESAGPAPSPA
;
A
#
# COMPACT_ATOMS: atom_id res chain seq x y z
N MET A 1 6.46 -3.54 -27.49
CA MET A 1 6.31 -2.62 -26.35
C MET A 1 6.13 -3.51 -25.14
N GLU A 2 7.21 -3.71 -24.37
CA GLU A 2 7.19 -4.61 -23.21
C GLU A 2 6.05 -4.19 -22.27
N PRO A 3 5.18 -5.10 -21.80
CA PRO A 3 4.18 -4.80 -20.79
C PRO A 3 4.92 -4.52 -19.48
N GLY A 4 5.41 -3.28 -19.36
CA GLY A 4 6.31 -2.85 -18.32
C GLY A 4 5.71 -3.03 -16.95
N GLU A 5 6.58 -3.42 -16.03
CA GLU A 5 6.38 -3.53 -14.60
C GLU A 5 6.11 -2.13 -14.02
N ARG A 6 4.98 -1.53 -14.40
CA ARG A 6 4.60 -0.17 -14.05
C ARG A 6 3.93 -0.22 -12.69
N TRP A 7 4.68 0.10 -11.66
CA TRP A 7 4.14 0.53 -10.37
C TRP A 7 4.69 1.92 -10.07
N SER A 8 3.97 2.69 -9.26
CA SER A 8 4.40 4.02 -8.84
C SER A 8 4.20 4.20 -7.35
N THR A 9 5.06 5.02 -6.76
CA THR A 9 4.96 5.42 -5.35
C THR A 9 4.92 6.94 -5.25
N ARG A 10 4.07 7.46 -4.37
CA ARG A 10 4.05 8.89 -4.01
C ARG A 10 3.71 9.04 -2.54
N ILE A 11 4.15 10.14 -1.94
CA ILE A 11 3.77 10.51 -0.57
C ILE A 11 2.83 11.70 -0.65
N ASP A 12 1.73 11.61 0.08
CA ASP A 12 0.67 12.62 0.10
C ASP A 12 0.26 12.86 1.57
N GLU A 13 0.77 13.94 2.16
CA GLU A 13 0.50 14.33 3.57
C GLU A 13 0.73 13.18 4.58
N GLY A 14 1.92 12.57 4.56
CA GLY A 14 2.26 11.45 5.47
C GLY A 14 1.64 10.10 5.08
N VAL A 15 0.92 10.04 3.94
CA VAL A 15 0.37 8.79 3.40
C VAL A 15 1.20 8.31 2.23
N LEU A 16 1.74 7.09 2.32
CA LEU A 16 2.41 6.45 1.20
C LEU A 16 1.35 5.81 0.29
N VAL A 17 1.25 6.30 -0.95
CA VAL A 17 0.38 5.71 -1.99
C VAL A 17 1.23 4.87 -2.92
N VAL A 18 0.82 3.62 -3.11
CA VAL A 18 1.46 2.69 -4.04
C VAL A 18 0.43 2.21 -5.04
N GLU A 19 0.69 2.45 -6.32
CA GLU A 19 -0.26 2.17 -7.40
C GLU A 19 0.28 1.09 -8.33
N PHE A 20 -0.59 0.13 -8.63
CA PHE A 20 -0.38 -0.95 -9.61
C PHE A 20 -1.42 -0.80 -10.74
N PRO A 21 -1.12 0.01 -11.78
CA PRO A 21 -1.94 0.18 -12.98
C PRO A 21 -2.39 -1.09 -13.70
N HIS A 22 -3.24 -0.92 -14.71
CA HIS A 22 -3.65 -2.04 -15.58
C HIS A 22 -2.45 -2.70 -16.25
N GLY A 23 -2.47 -4.04 -16.29
CA GLY A 23 -1.42 -4.83 -16.91
C GLY A 23 -0.17 -5.02 -16.06
N THR A 24 -0.09 -4.42 -14.85
CA THR A 24 1.04 -4.63 -13.95
C THR A 24 1.13 -6.09 -13.54
N GLY A 25 2.32 -6.67 -13.75
CA GLY A 25 2.76 -7.93 -13.16
C GLY A 25 4.04 -7.67 -12.39
N ILE A 26 4.23 -8.36 -11.26
CA ILE A 26 5.44 -8.23 -10.45
C ILE A 26 6.31 -9.47 -10.70
N SER A 27 7.43 -9.26 -11.37
CA SER A 27 8.52 -10.23 -11.44
C SER A 27 9.31 -10.23 -10.12
N PRO A 28 10.16 -11.23 -9.86
CA PRO A 28 11.05 -11.22 -8.69
C PRO A 28 11.91 -9.96 -8.59
N ALA A 29 12.57 -9.56 -9.68
CA ALA A 29 13.43 -8.36 -9.71
C ALA A 29 12.64 -7.07 -9.44
N SER A 30 11.45 -6.94 -10.04
CA SER A 30 10.57 -5.80 -9.76
C SER A 30 10.03 -5.80 -8.33
N GLY A 31 9.80 -6.98 -7.75
CA GLY A 31 9.40 -7.12 -6.37
C GLY A 31 10.48 -6.67 -5.40
N GLU A 32 11.74 -7.01 -5.67
CA GLU A 32 12.90 -6.53 -4.91
C GLU A 32 13.08 -5.02 -5.03
N ALA A 33 12.98 -4.47 -6.24
CA ALA A 33 13.07 -3.02 -6.47
C ALA A 33 11.95 -2.26 -5.75
N LEU A 34 10.72 -2.79 -5.73
CA LEU A 34 9.62 -2.23 -4.96
C LEU A 34 9.90 -2.25 -3.47
N LEU A 35 10.45 -3.36 -2.93
CA LEU A 35 10.79 -3.45 -1.50
C LEU A 35 11.91 -2.50 -1.10
N ASP A 36 12.94 -2.36 -1.92
CA ASP A 36 14.02 -1.41 -1.68
C ASP A 36 13.49 0.03 -1.63
N ARG A 37 12.68 0.39 -2.64
CA ARG A 37 12.02 1.69 -2.68
C ARG A 37 11.10 1.91 -1.47
N TRP A 38 10.33 0.90 -1.09
CA TRP A 38 9.44 0.94 0.07
C TRP A 38 10.23 1.23 1.35
N ARG A 39 11.33 0.50 1.58
CA ARG A 39 12.21 0.67 2.75
C ARG A 39 12.75 2.09 2.87
N SER A 40 13.23 2.67 1.76
CA SER A 40 13.68 4.07 1.76
C SER A 40 12.54 5.02 2.12
N LEU A 41 11.36 4.88 1.49
CA LEU A 41 10.24 5.79 1.73
C LEU A 41 9.73 5.77 3.17
N VAL A 42 9.60 4.59 3.78
CA VAL A 42 9.14 4.48 5.18
C VAL A 42 10.23 4.82 6.20
N ALA A 43 11.50 4.87 5.79
CA ALA A 43 12.60 5.29 6.65
C ALA A 43 12.82 6.82 6.62
N ASP A 44 12.69 7.43 5.44
CA ASP A 44 13.00 8.84 5.22
C ASP A 44 11.83 9.78 5.50
N SER A 45 10.60 9.25 5.62
CA SER A 45 9.38 10.05 5.79
C SER A 45 8.57 9.60 7.01
N SER A 46 7.91 10.54 7.68
CA SER A 46 6.91 10.26 8.70
C SER A 46 5.65 9.71 8.05
N ILE A 47 5.70 8.43 7.67
CA ILE A 47 4.56 7.73 7.09
C ILE A 47 3.67 7.23 8.22
N GLU A 48 2.38 7.55 8.14
CA GLU A 48 1.40 7.21 9.18
C GLU A 48 0.37 6.20 8.67
N ALA A 49 0.17 6.15 7.36
CA ALA A 49 -0.70 5.20 6.70
C ALA A 49 -0.22 4.90 5.28
N VAL A 50 -0.67 3.77 4.75
CA VAL A 50 -0.37 3.31 3.40
C VAL A 50 -1.67 3.11 2.63
N VAL A 51 -1.69 3.54 1.36
CA VAL A 51 -2.79 3.25 0.42
C VAL A 51 -2.23 2.40 -0.71
N VAL A 52 -2.73 1.17 -0.83
CA VAL A 52 -2.37 0.23 -1.91
C VAL A 52 -3.49 0.24 -2.95
N VAL A 53 -3.20 0.78 -4.14
CA VAL A 53 -4.15 0.88 -5.25
C VAL A 53 -3.81 -0.16 -6.31
N VAL A 54 -4.68 -1.13 -6.51
CA VAL A 54 -4.49 -2.22 -7.47
C VAL A 54 -5.58 -2.17 -8.53
N ARG A 55 -5.19 -1.73 -9.73
CA ARG A 55 -6.08 -1.63 -10.91
C ARG A 55 -5.82 -2.74 -11.92
N THR A 56 -4.69 -3.44 -11.84
CA THR A 56 -4.43 -4.60 -12.69
C THR A 56 -5.52 -5.66 -12.55
N ASP A 57 -5.88 -6.31 -13.65
CA ASP A 57 -6.77 -7.48 -13.73
C ASP A 57 -5.96 -8.80 -13.66
N ARG A 58 -4.66 -8.75 -13.98
CA ARG A 58 -3.75 -9.89 -13.94
C ARG A 58 -3.76 -10.63 -12.59
N PRO A 59 -3.68 -11.97 -12.58
CA PRO A 59 -3.48 -12.72 -11.36
C PRO A 59 -2.25 -12.22 -10.60
N CYS A 60 -2.36 -12.14 -9.28
CA CYS A 60 -1.21 -11.81 -8.45
C CYS A 60 -0.22 -12.97 -8.49
N SER A 61 1.01 -12.71 -8.98
CA SER A 61 2.09 -13.68 -8.97
C SER A 61 2.54 -13.99 -7.54
N ASP A 62 3.18 -15.14 -7.32
CA ASP A 62 3.78 -15.45 -6.02
C ASP A 62 4.83 -14.40 -5.61
N ALA A 63 5.61 -13.88 -6.57
CA ALA A 63 6.53 -12.77 -6.34
C ALA A 63 5.78 -11.52 -5.84
N GLY A 64 4.70 -11.11 -6.51
CA GLY A 64 3.88 -9.97 -6.07
C GLY A 64 3.29 -10.19 -4.68
N ARG A 65 2.77 -11.39 -4.40
CA ARG A 65 2.23 -11.76 -3.09
C ARG A 65 3.28 -11.67 -1.99
N GLN A 66 4.47 -12.21 -2.23
CA GLN A 66 5.57 -12.17 -1.27
C GLN A 66 6.06 -10.74 -1.02
N THR A 67 6.19 -9.96 -2.08
CA THR A 67 6.55 -8.54 -2.01
C THR A 67 5.54 -7.75 -1.18
N LEU A 68 4.24 -7.93 -1.38
CA LEU A 68 3.22 -7.24 -0.59
C LEU A 68 3.31 -7.59 0.90
N ARG A 69 3.47 -8.88 1.24
CA ARG A 69 3.64 -9.33 2.64
C ARG A 69 4.86 -8.70 3.29
N GLN A 70 6.00 -8.73 2.60
CA GLN A 70 7.24 -8.14 3.10
C GLN A 70 7.13 -6.62 3.24
N SER A 71 6.43 -5.94 2.33
CA SER A 71 6.18 -4.50 2.41
C SER A 71 5.40 -4.13 3.67
N VAL A 72 4.40 -4.94 4.03
CA VAL A 72 3.66 -4.74 5.28
C VAL A 72 4.55 -4.93 6.50
N THR A 73 5.34 -6.02 6.55
CA THR A 73 6.27 -6.25 7.67
C THR A 73 7.24 -5.09 7.84
N VAL A 74 7.86 -4.62 6.75
CA VAL A 74 8.79 -3.48 6.79
C VAL A 74 8.10 -2.20 7.31
N ALA A 75 6.87 -1.95 6.89
CA ALA A 75 6.11 -0.79 7.36
C ALA A 75 5.76 -0.90 8.86
N LEU A 76 5.37 -2.10 9.30
CA LEU A 76 5.03 -2.39 10.69
C LEU A 76 6.25 -2.21 11.62
N GLU A 77 7.44 -2.64 11.20
CA GLU A 77 8.70 -2.42 11.92
C GLU A 77 9.02 -0.92 12.10
N ARG A 78 8.43 -0.06 11.28
CA ARG A 78 8.52 1.41 11.38
C ARG A 78 7.32 2.05 12.06
N GLY A 79 6.40 1.26 12.61
CA GLY A 79 5.22 1.73 13.34
C GLY A 79 4.02 2.06 12.46
N VAL A 80 4.08 1.78 11.15
CA VAL A 80 2.95 2.02 10.25
C VAL A 80 1.97 0.85 10.36
N THR A 81 0.82 1.11 10.98
CA THR A 81 -0.17 0.07 11.30
C THR A 81 -1.47 0.19 10.50
N ARG A 82 -1.59 1.17 9.61
CA ARG A 82 -2.85 1.48 8.90
C ARG A 82 -2.69 1.36 7.40
N PHE A 83 -3.47 0.47 6.80
CA PHE A 83 -3.43 0.16 5.37
C PHE A 83 -4.81 0.28 4.76
N ALA A 84 -4.93 1.06 3.69
CA ALA A 84 -6.11 1.10 2.85
C ALA A 84 -5.86 0.31 1.56
N VAL A 85 -6.83 -0.49 1.13
CA VAL A 85 -6.71 -1.32 -0.07
C VAL A 85 -7.80 -0.94 -1.07
N VAL A 86 -7.39 -0.42 -2.22
CA VAL A 86 -8.29 -0.03 -3.31
C VAL A 86 -8.14 -1.04 -4.43
N ALA A 87 -9.17 -1.85 -4.66
CA ALA A 87 -9.19 -2.83 -5.74
C ALA A 87 -10.63 -3.25 -6.08
N GLU A 88 -10.81 -3.84 -7.26
CA GLU A 88 -12.09 -4.47 -7.62
C GLU A 88 -12.43 -5.65 -6.69
N ARG A 89 -13.72 -5.90 -6.50
CA ARG A 89 -14.27 -6.83 -5.48
C ARG A 89 -13.55 -8.19 -5.36
N PRO A 90 -13.28 -8.96 -6.44
CA PRO A 90 -12.63 -10.26 -6.32
C PRO A 90 -11.18 -10.14 -5.83
N LYS A 91 -10.48 -9.11 -6.30
CA LYS A 91 -9.07 -8.85 -6.00
C LYS A 91 -8.89 -8.25 -4.62
N ARG A 92 -9.84 -7.44 -4.17
CA ARG A 92 -9.80 -6.80 -2.85
C ARG A 92 -9.76 -7.82 -1.71
N ARG A 93 -10.66 -8.81 -1.73
CA ARG A 93 -10.66 -9.87 -0.69
C ARG A 93 -9.37 -10.69 -0.68
N TYR A 94 -8.77 -10.90 -1.85
CA TYR A 94 -7.47 -11.55 -1.96
C TYR A 94 -6.35 -10.68 -1.34
N LEU A 95 -6.34 -9.38 -1.63
CA LEU A 95 -5.35 -8.44 -1.11
C LEU A 95 -5.47 -8.26 0.41
N GLU A 96 -6.70 -8.16 0.93
CA GLU A 96 -6.96 -8.10 2.37
C GLU A 96 -6.29 -9.27 3.09
N ARG A 97 -6.51 -10.51 2.62
CA ARG A 97 -5.87 -11.71 3.17
C ARG A 97 -4.36 -11.77 2.95
N THR A 98 -3.87 -11.17 1.87
CA THR A 98 -2.46 -11.20 1.53
C THR A 98 -1.67 -10.26 2.43
N LEU A 99 -2.22 -9.07 2.67
CA LEU A 99 -1.64 -8.02 3.47
C LEU A 99 -1.81 -8.27 4.96
N ASP A 100 -2.82 -9.05 5.36
CA ASP A 100 -3.04 -9.43 6.76
C ASP A 100 -1.93 -10.37 7.26
N VAL A 101 -0.85 -9.76 7.75
CA VAL A 101 0.27 -10.41 8.42
C VAL A 101 0.19 -10.24 9.96
N GLY A 102 -0.92 -9.71 10.46
CA GLY A 102 -1.10 -9.33 11.86
C GLY A 102 -0.45 -8.00 12.23
N GLY A 103 -0.99 -7.33 13.25
CA GLY A 103 -0.45 -6.06 13.77
C GLY A 103 -0.78 -4.83 12.92
N ILE A 104 -1.57 -4.98 11.85
CA ILE A 104 -2.05 -3.88 11.02
C ILE A 104 -3.58 -3.90 10.89
N ALA A 105 -4.17 -2.71 10.76
CA ALA A 105 -5.55 -2.52 10.34
C ALA A 105 -5.59 -2.38 8.82
N ILE A 106 -6.41 -3.21 8.17
CA ILE A 106 -6.62 -3.18 6.72
C ILE A 106 -8.06 -2.78 6.44
N GLU A 107 -8.24 -1.67 5.73
CA GLU A 107 -9.56 -1.16 5.35
C GLU A 107 -9.74 -1.22 3.82
N PRO A 108 -10.75 -1.96 3.31
CA PRO A 108 -11.02 -2.08 1.89
C PRO A 108 -11.84 -0.90 1.34
N PHE A 109 -11.44 -0.36 0.18
CA PHE A 109 -12.13 0.73 -0.52
C PHE A 109 -12.46 0.38 -1.96
N ASN A 110 -13.37 1.15 -2.56
CA ASN A 110 -13.71 1.05 -3.98
C ASN A 110 -12.95 2.09 -4.84
N ASP A 111 -12.52 3.20 -4.24
CA ASP A 111 -11.84 4.30 -4.93
C ASP A 111 -10.71 4.89 -4.08
N GLU A 112 -9.72 5.45 -4.77
CA GLU A 112 -8.50 5.98 -4.18
C GLU A 112 -8.74 7.25 -3.36
N ALA A 113 -9.66 8.11 -3.77
CA ALA A 113 -9.94 9.36 -3.07
C ALA A 113 -10.54 9.12 -1.69
N THR A 114 -11.42 8.13 -1.56
CA THR A 114 -11.99 7.73 -0.27
C THR A 114 -10.97 7.06 0.63
N ALA A 115 -10.12 6.17 0.07
CA ALA A 115 -9.02 5.55 0.80
C ALA A 115 -8.04 6.59 1.36
N LEU A 116 -7.65 7.56 0.53
CA LEU A 116 -6.78 8.68 0.93
C LEU A 116 -7.40 9.51 2.05
N ARG A 117 -8.68 9.87 1.91
CA ARG A 117 -9.39 10.64 2.94
C ARG A 117 -9.41 9.91 4.29
N TRP A 118 -9.61 8.59 4.26
CA TRP A 118 -9.55 7.77 5.47
C TRP A 118 -8.14 7.69 6.07
N ALA A 119 -7.13 7.49 5.21
CA ALA A 119 -5.74 7.41 5.63
C ALA A 119 -5.30 8.69 6.34
N LYS A 120 -5.60 9.86 5.75
CA LYS A 120 -5.29 11.18 6.30
C LYS A 120 -6.08 11.55 7.57
N ARG A 121 -7.30 11.01 7.73
CA ARG A 121 -8.22 11.45 8.79
C ARG A 121 -7.74 11.16 10.21
N GLU A 122 -7.03 10.06 10.44
CA GLU A 122 -6.44 9.79 11.77
C GLU A 122 -4.97 10.21 11.85
N SER A 123 -4.38 10.66 10.73
CA SER A 123 -3.08 11.32 10.72
C SER A 123 -3.15 12.77 11.22
N ALA A 124 -4.30 13.40 11.04
CA ALA A 124 -4.68 14.54 11.85
C ALA A 124 -4.98 14.06 13.27
N GLY A 125 -3.94 13.95 14.11
CA GLY A 125 -4.10 13.73 15.55
C GLY A 125 -5.11 14.73 16.15
N PRO A 126 -5.75 14.40 17.29
CA PRO A 126 -6.73 15.30 17.90
C PRO A 126 -6.10 16.67 18.10
N ALA A 127 -6.68 17.70 17.48
CA ALA A 127 -6.32 19.09 17.78
C ALA A 127 -6.43 19.29 19.30
N PRO A 128 -5.44 19.89 19.98
CA PRO A 128 -5.56 20.15 21.40
C PRO A 128 -6.76 21.08 21.61
N SER A 129 -7.77 20.60 22.34
CA SER A 129 -8.88 21.45 22.78
C SER A 129 -8.32 22.66 23.54
N PRO A 130 -8.72 23.90 23.20
CA PRO A 130 -8.43 25.03 24.07
C PRO A 130 -9.24 24.87 25.36
N ALA A 131 -8.54 25.05 26.48
CA ALA A 131 -9.05 25.00 27.85
C ALA A 131 -10.11 26.08 28.12
#